data_AF-A0A7J8J9T2-F1
#
_entry.id   AF-A0A7J8J9T2-F1
#
_cell.length_a   1.000
_cell.length_b   1.000
_cell.length_c   1.000
_cell.angle_alpha   90.00
_cell.angle_beta   90.00
_cell.angle_gamma   90.00
#
_symmetry.space_group_name_H-M   'P 1'
#
loop_
_entity.id
_entity.type
_entity.pdbx_description
1 polymer ?
#
loop_
_entity_poly.entity_id
_entity_poly.type
_entity_poly.pdbx_seq_one_letter_code
_entity_poly.pdbx_strand_id
1 'polypeptide(L)'
;MKPESGQALCHVALASCLCVATVYMGVFESVFVEVGYEHYAEAPVAGLPTFLAMPFNSLINLAYVLLGVYWLQRNVSTPGHPSEVQRACYLKDVFASMALVYGPVQWLRIGMQTRPTAVLDQWFTLPIFAWPVAWCLYLDRGWEPCLLLAIECLSLFSYGLALLHPHGFDVALGVHVVAAVSQALCVHRRYGSNYSRMYLVLGVLSCVGFVVLKLCDHQLARWHLFQRLTGHFWSKVCDVLQFHFAFLFLTNLNTCQQLPPEGKMH
;
A
#
# COMPACT_ATOMS: atom_id res chain seq x y z
N MET A 1 18.00 -13.47 -8.86
CA MET A 1 17.15 -12.26 -8.78
C MET A 1 17.73 -11.22 -9.71
N LYS A 2 16.89 -10.42 -10.38
CA LYS A 2 17.38 -9.30 -11.20
C LYS A 2 18.06 -8.26 -10.29
N PRO A 3 19.13 -7.58 -10.74
CA PRO A 3 19.86 -6.62 -9.91
C PRO A 3 18.98 -5.49 -9.35
N GLU A 4 17.99 -5.03 -10.11
CA GLU A 4 17.07 -3.96 -9.70
C GLU A 4 16.11 -4.40 -8.59
N SER A 5 15.59 -5.63 -8.66
CA SER A 5 14.76 -6.18 -7.61
C SER A 5 15.54 -6.31 -6.30
N GLY A 6 16.86 -6.57 -6.37
CA GLY A 6 17.74 -6.57 -5.21
C GLY A 6 17.88 -5.17 -4.58
N GLN A 7 18.06 -4.13 -5.40
CA GLN A 7 18.15 -2.74 -4.92
C GLN A 7 16.84 -2.26 -4.29
N ALA A 8 15.71 -2.53 -4.93
CA ALA A 8 14.39 -2.20 -4.40
C ALA A 8 14.07 -2.92 -3.08
N LEU A 9 14.40 -4.22 -2.98
CA LEU A 9 14.25 -4.96 -1.73
C LEU A 9 15.16 -4.42 -0.63
N CYS A 10 16.42 -4.08 -0.95
CA CYS A 10 17.33 -3.47 0.00
C CYS A 10 16.79 -2.12 0.51
N HIS A 11 16.22 -1.31 -0.38
CA HIS A 11 15.58 -0.05 -0.02
C HIS A 11 14.47 -0.25 1.01
N VAL A 12 13.49 -1.11 0.69
CA VAL A 12 12.37 -1.39 1.61
C VAL A 12 12.86 -2.04 2.90
N ALA A 13 13.84 -2.94 2.83
CA ALA A 13 14.41 -3.59 4.02
C ALA A 13 15.10 -2.58 4.94
N LEU A 14 15.87 -1.63 4.40
CA LEU A 14 16.53 -0.58 5.18
C LEU A 14 15.50 0.31 5.91
N ALA A 15 14.49 0.79 5.18
CA ALA A 15 13.40 1.57 5.76
C ALA A 15 12.63 0.77 6.83
N SER A 16 12.39 -0.51 6.57
CA SER A 16 11.71 -1.41 7.50
C SER A 16 12.51 -1.62 8.78
N CYS A 17 13.82 -1.87 8.67
CA CYS A 17 14.73 -2.01 9.80
C CYS A 17 14.77 -0.73 10.65
N LEU A 18 14.81 0.44 10.01
CA LEU A 18 14.75 1.74 10.69
C LEU A 18 13.43 1.88 11.48
N CYS A 19 12.30 1.53 10.86
CA CYS A 19 11.00 1.61 11.51
C CYS A 19 10.92 0.65 12.72
N VAL A 20 11.35 -0.60 12.54
CA VAL A 20 11.41 -1.59 13.61
C VAL A 20 12.29 -1.10 14.75
N ALA A 21 13.53 -0.69 14.47
CA ALA A 21 14.42 -0.16 15.50
C ALA A 21 13.79 1.01 16.26
N THR A 22 13.18 1.96 15.55
CA THR A 22 12.56 3.14 16.15
C THR A 22 11.38 2.79 17.08
N VAL A 23 10.51 1.87 16.65
CA VAL A 23 9.37 1.41 17.48
C VAL A 23 9.87 0.68 18.72
N TYR A 24 10.86 -0.20 18.59
CA TYR A 24 11.41 -0.97 19.71
C TYR A 24 12.31 -0.14 20.65
N MET A 25 12.78 1.03 20.22
CA MET A 25 13.42 2.04 21.09
C MET A 25 12.41 2.89 21.89
N GLY A 26 11.10 2.64 21.71
CA GLY A 26 10.05 3.30 22.51
C GLY A 26 9.65 4.69 22.02
N VAL A 27 10.10 5.14 20.85
CA VAL A 27 9.80 6.50 20.33
C VAL A 27 8.29 6.75 20.21
N PHE A 28 7.52 5.70 19.93
CA PHE A 28 6.07 5.77 19.79
C PHE A 28 5.33 5.22 21.02
N GLU A 29 5.89 5.28 22.23
CA GLU A 29 5.30 4.74 23.47
C GLU A 29 3.95 5.34 23.88
N SER A 30 3.64 6.56 23.43
CA SER A 30 2.41 7.27 23.79
C SER A 30 1.31 7.24 22.72
N VAL A 31 1.62 6.78 21.49
CA VAL A 31 0.64 6.69 20.40
C VAL A 31 -0.60 5.86 20.78
N PHE A 32 -1.78 6.36 20.44
CA PHE A 32 -3.01 5.59 20.60
C PHE A 32 -3.07 4.46 19.57
N VAL A 33 -3.06 3.22 20.04
CA VAL A 33 -3.29 2.04 19.21
C VAL A 33 -4.24 1.08 19.91
N GLU A 34 -5.18 0.54 19.17
CA GLU A 34 -6.08 -0.50 19.64
C GLU A 34 -5.33 -1.83 19.70
N VAL A 35 -5.50 -2.64 20.72
CA VAL A 35 -4.84 -3.94 20.85
C VAL A 35 -5.83 -4.89 21.48
N GLY A 36 -5.99 -6.09 20.91
CA GLY A 36 -6.98 -7.06 21.35
C GLY A 36 -7.85 -7.54 20.21
N TYR A 37 -8.38 -8.76 20.34
CA TYR A 37 -9.23 -9.38 19.32
C TYR A 37 -10.62 -8.76 19.26
N GLU A 38 -11.06 -8.07 20.30
CA GLU A 38 -12.33 -7.34 20.38
C GLU A 38 -12.48 -6.24 19.34
N HIS A 39 -11.35 -5.74 18.81
CA HIS A 39 -11.30 -4.75 17.74
C HIS A 39 -11.45 -5.39 16.34
N TYR A 40 -11.53 -6.72 16.27
CA TYR A 40 -11.78 -7.47 15.05
C TYR A 40 -13.14 -8.14 15.12
N ALA A 41 -13.96 -7.97 14.08
CA ALA A 41 -15.22 -8.71 14.00
C ALA A 41 -15.02 -10.23 13.74
N GLU A 42 -13.84 -10.64 13.25
CA GLU A 42 -13.54 -12.07 13.05
C GLU A 42 -13.18 -12.68 14.40
N ALA A 43 -14.04 -13.57 14.90
CA ALA A 43 -13.79 -14.25 16.16
C ALA A 43 -12.60 -15.22 16.03
N PRO A 44 -11.68 -15.24 17.03
CA PRO A 44 -10.57 -16.18 17.03
C PRO A 44 -11.08 -17.63 17.14
N VAL A 45 -10.54 -18.52 16.31
CA VAL A 45 -10.92 -19.95 16.29
C VAL A 45 -10.12 -20.71 17.34
N ALA A 46 -10.82 -21.31 18.30
CA ALA A 46 -10.22 -22.14 19.33
C ALA A 46 -9.50 -23.36 18.71
N GLY A 47 -8.25 -23.59 19.15
CA GLY A 47 -7.42 -24.71 18.69
C GLY A 47 -6.49 -24.40 17.53
N LEU A 48 -6.59 -23.23 16.89
CA LEU A 48 -5.58 -22.74 15.95
C LEU A 48 -4.44 -22.03 16.69
N PRO A 49 -3.19 -22.10 16.17
CA PRO A 49 -2.10 -21.27 16.65
C PRO A 49 -2.44 -19.77 16.58
N THR A 50 -1.86 -18.94 17.44
CA THR A 50 -2.19 -17.50 17.52
C THR A 50 -2.03 -16.76 16.18
N PHE A 51 -1.04 -17.13 15.38
CA PHE A 51 -0.83 -16.55 14.05
C PHE A 51 -1.89 -16.98 13.00
N LEU A 52 -2.68 -18.02 13.26
CA LEU A 52 -3.83 -18.46 12.44
C LEU A 52 -5.17 -18.29 13.17
N ALA A 53 -5.18 -17.63 14.32
CA ALA A 53 -6.38 -17.50 15.14
C ALA A 53 -7.54 -16.85 14.37
N MET A 54 -7.23 -15.94 13.44
CA MET A 54 -8.18 -15.30 12.54
C MET A 54 -7.90 -15.73 11.08
N PRO A 55 -8.41 -16.90 10.64
CA PRO A 55 -8.02 -17.53 9.37
C PRO A 55 -8.30 -16.67 8.13
N PHE A 56 -9.39 -15.89 8.11
CA PHE A 56 -9.69 -15.02 6.97
C PHE A 56 -8.75 -13.82 6.92
N ASN A 57 -8.45 -13.20 8.06
CA ASN A 57 -7.40 -12.18 8.13
C ASN A 57 -6.01 -12.75 7.79
N SER A 58 -5.69 -13.99 8.17
CA SER A 58 -4.45 -14.66 7.74
C SER A 58 -4.40 -14.89 6.23
N LEU A 59 -5.52 -15.25 5.59
CA LEU A 59 -5.62 -15.41 4.13
C LEU A 59 -5.34 -14.08 3.40
N ILE A 60 -5.82 -12.97 3.93
CA ILE A 60 -5.53 -11.63 3.42
C ILE A 60 -4.02 -11.32 3.50
N ASN A 61 -3.36 -11.64 4.62
CA ASN A 61 -1.92 -11.42 4.74
C ASN A 61 -1.14 -12.20 3.68
N LEU A 62 -1.57 -13.44 3.41
CA LEU A 62 -1.04 -14.23 2.31
C LEU A 62 -1.30 -13.57 0.95
N ALA A 63 -2.47 -12.97 0.75
CA ALA A 63 -2.80 -12.25 -0.48
C ALA A 63 -1.86 -11.07 -0.74
N TYR A 64 -1.47 -10.28 0.28
CA TYR A 64 -0.45 -9.22 0.11
C TYR A 64 0.91 -9.80 -0.29
N VAL A 65 1.36 -10.87 0.35
CA VAL A 65 2.62 -11.55 0.03
C VAL A 65 2.61 -12.04 -1.41
N LEU A 66 1.55 -12.74 -1.81
CA LEU A 66 1.39 -13.27 -3.16
C LEU A 66 1.30 -12.15 -4.20
N LEU A 67 0.63 -11.04 -3.89
CA LEU A 67 0.56 -9.86 -4.75
C LEU A 67 1.95 -9.25 -4.96
N GLY A 68 2.74 -9.10 -3.89
CA GLY A 68 4.12 -8.63 -3.95
C GLY A 68 5.00 -9.55 -4.81
N VAL A 69 4.95 -10.86 -4.57
CA VAL A 69 5.68 -11.86 -5.37
C VAL A 69 5.26 -11.81 -6.84
N TYR A 70 3.96 -11.78 -7.11
CA TYR A 70 3.40 -11.69 -8.46
C TYR A 70 3.95 -10.50 -9.22
N TRP A 71 3.91 -9.31 -8.61
CA TRP A 71 4.41 -8.09 -9.26
C TRP A 71 5.92 -8.06 -9.41
N LEU A 72 6.70 -8.59 -8.44
CA LEU A 72 8.15 -8.72 -8.58
C LEU A 72 8.53 -9.64 -9.76
N GLN A 73 7.78 -10.71 -9.98
CA GLN A 73 8.01 -11.64 -11.10
C GLN A 73 7.50 -11.10 -12.44
N ARG A 74 6.52 -10.19 -12.42
CA ARG A 74 5.94 -9.61 -13.63
C ARG A 74 6.91 -8.63 -14.29
N ASN A 75 7.27 -8.94 -15.54
CA ASN A 75 8.04 -8.04 -16.39
C ASN A 75 7.18 -6.85 -16.80
N VAL A 76 7.75 -5.64 -16.71
CA VAL A 76 7.15 -4.47 -17.35
C VAL A 76 7.62 -4.44 -18.79
N SER A 77 6.67 -4.60 -19.72
CA SER A 77 6.91 -4.35 -21.13
C SER A 77 6.84 -2.84 -21.37
N THR A 78 7.91 -2.13 -20.98
CA THR A 78 8.06 -0.69 -21.26
C THR A 78 8.98 -0.52 -22.46
N PRO A 79 8.49 -0.02 -23.60
CA PRO A 79 9.31 0.31 -24.75
C PRO A 79 10.05 1.63 -24.50
N GLY A 80 11.36 1.59 -24.25
CA GLY A 80 12.14 2.81 -23.99
C GLY A 80 13.63 2.55 -23.85
N HIS A 81 14.38 3.62 -23.56
CA HIS A 81 15.82 3.50 -23.31
C HIS A 81 16.06 2.59 -22.08
N PRO A 82 17.12 1.75 -22.06
CA PRO A 82 17.36 0.80 -20.96
C PRO A 82 17.32 1.42 -19.56
N SER A 83 17.78 2.67 -19.42
CA SER A 83 17.75 3.40 -18.14
C SER A 83 16.35 3.78 -17.66
N GLU A 84 15.40 4.05 -18.55
CA GLU A 84 14.01 4.35 -18.18
C GLU A 84 13.26 3.09 -17.77
N VAL A 85 13.50 2.00 -18.50
CA VAL A 85 12.99 0.66 -18.15
C VAL A 85 13.49 0.25 -16.77
N GLN A 86 14.77 0.51 -16.47
CA GLN A 86 15.37 0.26 -15.17
C GLN A 86 14.68 1.06 -14.04
N ARG A 87 14.42 2.35 -14.26
CA ARG A 87 13.75 3.22 -13.26
C ARG A 87 12.30 2.81 -13.04
N ALA A 88 11.59 2.46 -14.11
CA ALA A 88 10.23 1.94 -14.06
C ALA A 88 10.16 0.63 -13.26
N CYS A 89 11.09 -0.29 -13.52
CA CYS A 89 11.21 -1.56 -12.80
C CYS A 89 11.56 -1.32 -11.32
N TYR A 90 12.47 -0.41 -11.01
CA TYR A 90 12.78 -0.01 -9.63
C TYR A 90 11.54 0.49 -8.88
N LEU A 91 10.78 1.43 -9.45
CA LEU A 91 9.57 1.96 -8.81
C LEU A 91 8.51 0.87 -8.57
N LYS A 92 8.32 -0.02 -9.55
CA LYS A 92 7.45 -1.20 -9.39
C LYS A 92 7.96 -2.13 -8.29
N ASP A 93 9.25 -2.46 -8.31
CA ASP A 93 9.83 -3.43 -7.40
C ASP A 93 9.83 -2.92 -5.96
N VAL A 94 10.02 -1.61 -5.73
CA VAL A 94 9.88 -1.02 -4.40
C VAL A 94 8.43 -1.16 -3.91
N PHE A 95 7.45 -0.80 -4.75
CA PHE A 95 6.04 -0.93 -4.36
C PHE A 95 5.65 -2.39 -4.09
N ALA A 96 6.15 -3.33 -4.89
CA ALA A 96 5.90 -4.75 -4.73
C ALA A 96 6.59 -5.31 -3.48
N SER A 97 7.77 -4.80 -3.16
CA SER A 97 8.50 -5.12 -1.93
C SER A 97 7.78 -4.59 -0.69
N MET A 98 7.18 -3.39 -0.75
CA MET A 98 6.33 -2.87 0.32
C MET A 98 5.14 -3.79 0.59
N ALA A 99 4.43 -4.26 -0.45
CA ALA A 99 3.34 -5.24 -0.29
C ALA A 99 3.84 -6.57 0.31
N LEU A 100 5.00 -7.05 -0.16
CA LEU A 100 5.63 -8.29 0.32
C LEU A 100 5.97 -8.22 1.82
N VAL A 101 6.48 -7.07 2.29
CA VAL A 101 6.85 -6.85 3.70
C VAL A 101 5.63 -6.54 4.58
N TYR A 102 4.64 -5.85 4.03
CA TYR A 102 3.43 -5.47 4.78
C TYR A 102 2.60 -6.69 5.20
N GLY A 103 2.49 -7.72 4.35
CA GLY A 103 1.79 -8.96 4.70
C GLY A 103 2.26 -9.58 6.03
N PRO A 104 3.57 -9.85 6.22
CA PRO A 104 4.14 -10.29 7.49
C PRO A 104 3.93 -9.32 8.65
N VAL A 105 4.04 -8.01 8.44
CA VAL A 105 3.79 -7.00 9.49
C VAL A 105 2.35 -7.09 9.99
N GLN A 106 1.38 -7.14 9.07
CA GLN A 106 -0.02 -7.32 9.41
C GLN A 106 -0.28 -8.70 10.07
N TRP A 107 0.47 -9.72 9.68
CA TRP A 107 0.42 -11.04 10.32
C TRP A 107 0.91 -11.00 11.76
N LEU A 108 2.03 -10.32 12.03
CA LEU A 108 2.56 -10.12 13.38
C LEU A 108 1.59 -9.30 14.25
N ARG A 109 0.94 -8.30 13.66
CA ARG A 109 -0.11 -7.52 14.31
C ARG A 109 -1.23 -8.42 14.84
N ILE A 110 -1.73 -9.31 13.98
CA ILE A 110 -2.80 -10.25 14.33
C ILE A 110 -2.34 -11.29 15.36
N GLY A 111 -1.17 -11.90 15.15
CA GLY A 111 -0.72 -13.04 15.95
C GLY A 111 -0.13 -12.66 17.31
N MET A 112 0.51 -11.49 17.41
CA MET A 112 1.15 -11.07 18.66
C MET A 112 0.25 -10.20 19.52
N GLN A 113 -0.67 -9.43 18.92
CA GLN A 113 -1.51 -8.47 19.65
C GLN A 113 -0.69 -7.61 20.62
N THR A 114 0.45 -7.09 20.16
CA THR A 114 1.29 -6.19 20.97
C THR A 114 1.26 -4.78 20.41
N ARG A 115 1.55 -3.83 21.29
CA ARG A 115 1.61 -2.42 20.93
C ARG A 115 2.65 -2.11 19.83
N PRO A 116 3.89 -2.65 19.88
CA PRO A 116 4.85 -2.47 18.79
C PRO A 116 4.35 -2.95 17.42
N THR A 117 3.68 -4.11 17.35
CA THR A 117 3.18 -4.62 16.07
C THR A 117 1.99 -3.82 15.56
N ALA A 118 1.19 -3.22 16.45
CA ALA A 118 0.14 -2.26 16.12
C ALA A 118 0.69 -0.98 15.47
N VAL A 119 1.72 -0.42 16.10
CA VAL A 119 2.38 0.79 15.62
C VAL A 119 3.04 0.54 14.27
N LEU A 120 3.73 -0.60 14.10
CA LEU A 120 4.36 -0.96 12.83
C LEU A 120 3.34 -1.12 11.69
N ASP A 121 2.20 -1.78 11.95
CA ASP A 121 1.13 -1.92 10.95
C ASP A 121 0.62 -0.55 10.45
N GLN A 122 0.30 0.36 11.38
CA GLN A 122 -0.09 1.73 11.01
C GLN A 122 1.02 2.48 10.28
N TRP A 123 2.25 2.45 10.81
CA TRP A 123 3.33 3.28 10.29
C TRP A 123 3.76 2.85 8.87
N PHE A 124 3.80 1.54 8.58
CA PHE A 124 4.12 1.01 7.25
C PHE A 124 3.04 1.32 6.21
N THR A 125 1.80 1.54 6.64
CA THR A 125 0.70 1.90 5.74
C THR A 125 0.94 3.25 5.06
N LEU A 126 1.56 4.21 5.73
CA LEU A 126 1.77 5.55 5.19
C LEU A 126 2.66 5.56 3.92
N PRO A 127 3.90 5.03 3.95
CA PRO A 127 4.76 5.03 2.76
C PRO A 127 4.18 4.21 1.60
N ILE A 128 3.38 3.18 1.90
CA ILE A 128 2.60 2.45 0.90
C ILE A 128 1.69 3.39 0.09
N PHE A 129 0.94 4.28 0.75
CA PHE A 129 0.07 5.24 0.07
C PHE A 129 0.85 6.42 -0.54
N ALA A 130 2.02 6.75 0.00
CA ALA A 130 2.90 7.77 -0.56
C ALA A 130 3.56 7.33 -1.89
N TRP A 131 3.83 6.04 -2.05
CA TRP A 131 4.57 5.56 -3.21
C TRP A 131 3.88 5.77 -4.56
N PRO A 132 2.54 5.57 -4.71
CA PRO A 132 1.81 5.98 -5.91
C PRO A 132 1.96 7.46 -6.25
N VAL A 133 2.05 8.35 -5.26
CA VAL A 133 2.31 9.79 -5.48
C VAL A 133 3.70 9.98 -6.08
N ALA A 134 4.71 9.35 -5.46
CA ALA A 134 6.09 9.40 -5.92
C ALA A 134 6.23 8.89 -7.37
N TRP A 135 5.55 7.80 -7.69
CA TRP A 135 5.54 7.23 -9.04
C TRP A 135 4.79 8.13 -10.05
N CYS A 136 3.66 8.73 -9.66
CA CYS A 136 2.97 9.71 -10.51
C CYS A 136 3.86 10.93 -10.82
N LEU A 137 4.58 11.44 -9.82
CA LEU A 137 5.50 12.57 -10.01
C LEU A 137 6.69 12.18 -10.90
N TYR A 138 7.18 10.95 -10.81
CA TYR A 138 8.15 10.42 -11.76
C TYR A 138 7.62 10.43 -13.19
N LEU A 139 6.37 9.99 -13.41
CA LEU A 139 5.76 10.00 -14.75
C LEU A 139 5.62 11.44 -15.29
N ASP A 140 5.34 12.41 -14.41
CA ASP A 140 5.12 13.81 -14.82
C ASP A 140 6.41 14.62 -15.02
N ARG A 141 7.40 14.44 -14.15
CA ARG A 141 8.63 15.26 -14.08
C ARG A 141 9.90 14.51 -14.47
N GLY A 142 9.82 13.19 -14.61
CA GLY A 142 10.98 12.33 -14.84
C GLY A 142 11.68 11.92 -13.54
N TRP A 143 12.92 11.45 -13.67
CA TRP A 143 13.67 10.86 -12.56
C TRP A 143 14.31 11.91 -11.64
N GLU A 144 13.69 12.13 -10.48
CA GLU A 144 14.18 13.01 -9.42
C GLU A 144 14.31 12.25 -8.09
N PRO A 145 15.45 11.56 -7.83
CA PRO A 145 15.59 10.67 -6.67
C PRO A 145 15.50 11.43 -5.33
N CYS A 146 15.95 12.69 -5.29
CA CYS A 146 15.81 13.52 -4.09
C CYS A 146 14.34 13.82 -3.76
N LEU A 147 13.49 14.00 -4.78
CA LEU A 147 12.06 14.21 -4.59
C LEU A 147 11.39 12.92 -4.09
N LEU A 148 11.74 11.77 -4.66
CA LEU A 148 11.23 10.47 -4.20
C LEU A 148 11.58 10.23 -2.72
N LEU A 149 12.85 10.47 -2.35
CA LEU A 149 13.31 10.35 -0.97
C LEU A 149 12.59 11.35 -0.05
N ALA A 150 12.39 12.59 -0.48
CA ALA A 150 11.67 13.59 0.32
C ALA A 150 10.22 13.18 0.58
N ILE A 151 9.53 12.60 -0.40
CA ILE A 151 8.15 12.08 -0.25
C ILE A 151 8.12 10.94 0.76
N GLU A 152 9.06 10.00 0.66
CA GLU A 152 9.14 8.88 1.59
C GLU A 152 9.47 9.32 3.01
N CYS A 153 10.45 10.21 3.19
CA CYS A 153 10.76 10.80 4.49
C CYS A 153 9.54 11.54 5.06
N LEU A 154 8.88 12.39 4.25
CA LEU A 154 7.69 13.12 4.69
C LEU A 154 6.57 12.17 5.11
N SER A 155 6.37 11.08 4.37
CA SER A 155 5.41 10.04 4.71
C SER A 155 5.74 9.39 6.06
N LEU A 156 6.99 9.02 6.28
CA LEU A 156 7.42 8.43 7.56
C LEU A 156 7.26 9.41 8.72
N PHE A 157 7.65 10.68 8.54
CA PHE A 157 7.51 11.73 9.55
C PHE A 157 6.06 12.08 9.84
N SER A 158 5.15 11.93 8.87
CA SER A 158 3.74 12.24 9.07
C SER A 158 3.07 11.37 10.15
N TYR A 159 3.64 10.21 10.46
CA TYR A 159 3.19 9.38 11.59
C TYR A 159 3.39 10.07 12.94
N GLY A 160 4.27 11.07 13.02
CA GLY A 160 4.40 11.93 14.20
C GLY A 160 3.10 12.61 14.59
N LEU A 161 2.13 12.79 13.68
CA LEU A 161 0.79 13.27 14.04
C LEU A 161 0.08 12.36 15.05
N ALA A 162 0.33 11.05 15.02
CA ALA A 162 -0.24 10.08 15.95
C ALA A 162 0.32 10.21 17.38
N LEU A 163 1.45 10.90 17.55
CA LEU A 163 1.96 11.31 18.88
C LEU A 163 1.22 12.53 19.43
N LEU A 164 0.69 13.37 18.55
CA LEU A 164 0.07 14.65 18.91
C LEU A 164 -1.44 14.52 19.13
N HIS A 165 -2.08 13.56 18.47
CA HIS A 165 -3.53 13.41 18.52
C HIS A 165 -3.97 11.94 18.32
N PRO A 166 -5.03 11.45 19.00
CA PRO A 166 -5.53 10.07 18.84
C PRO A 166 -5.91 9.71 17.39
N HIS A 167 -6.44 10.69 16.64
CA HIS A 167 -6.77 10.53 15.21
C HIS A 167 -5.63 10.94 14.27
N GLY A 168 -4.42 11.15 14.78
CA GLY A 168 -3.29 11.65 13.99
C GLY A 168 -2.91 10.71 12.84
N PHE A 169 -2.97 9.40 13.06
CA PHE A 169 -2.78 8.40 12.00
C PHE A 169 -3.86 8.51 10.92
N ASP A 170 -5.14 8.58 11.30
CA ASP A 170 -6.25 8.65 10.35
C ASP A 170 -6.19 9.91 9.47
N VAL A 171 -5.82 11.05 10.07
CA VAL A 171 -5.61 12.32 9.35
C VAL A 171 -4.43 12.18 8.39
N ALA A 172 -3.30 11.65 8.84
CA ALA A 172 -2.13 11.43 7.99
C ALA A 172 -2.48 10.53 6.79
N LEU A 173 -3.15 9.41 7.04
CA LEU A 173 -3.59 8.48 6.00
C LEU A 173 -4.56 9.15 5.02
N GLY A 174 -5.53 9.92 5.51
CA GLY A 174 -6.48 10.66 4.67
C GLY A 174 -5.78 11.63 3.72
N VAL A 175 -4.77 12.36 4.20
CA VAL A 175 -3.95 13.25 3.35
C VAL A 175 -3.22 12.47 2.26
N HIS A 176 -2.64 11.31 2.60
CA HIS A 176 -1.97 10.45 1.61
C HIS A 176 -2.93 9.93 0.54
N VAL A 177 -4.14 9.49 0.93
CA VAL A 177 -5.19 9.05 0.00
C VAL A 177 -5.57 10.18 -0.95
N VAL A 178 -5.84 11.38 -0.43
CA VAL A 178 -6.21 12.55 -1.25
C VAL A 178 -5.07 12.91 -2.20
N ALA A 179 -3.82 12.91 -1.73
CA ALA A 179 -2.65 13.18 -2.56
C ALA A 179 -2.49 12.14 -3.67
N ALA A 180 -2.62 10.85 -3.37
CA ALA A 180 -2.52 9.75 -4.33
C ALA A 180 -3.58 9.86 -5.42
N VAL A 181 -4.84 10.07 -5.05
CA VAL A 181 -5.95 10.24 -6.01
C VAL A 181 -5.76 11.50 -6.86
N SER A 182 -5.37 12.62 -6.24
CA SER A 182 -5.16 13.89 -6.95
C SER A 182 -4.05 13.79 -7.98
N GLN A 183 -2.92 13.18 -7.62
CA GLN A 183 -1.80 12.99 -8.53
C GLN A 183 -2.12 11.97 -9.63
N ALA A 184 -2.79 10.87 -9.30
CA ALA A 184 -3.25 9.90 -10.30
C ALA A 184 -4.20 10.55 -11.32
N LEU A 185 -5.13 11.39 -10.87
CA LEU A 185 -6.01 12.17 -11.76
C LEU A 185 -5.22 13.14 -12.65
N CYS A 186 -4.22 13.83 -12.10
CA CYS A 186 -3.38 14.76 -12.85
C CYS A 186 -2.63 14.04 -13.98
N VAL A 187 -1.94 12.95 -13.66
CA VAL A 187 -1.17 12.17 -14.64
C VAL A 187 -2.09 11.48 -15.65
N HIS A 188 -3.25 10.95 -15.20
CA HIS A 188 -4.24 10.36 -16.10
C HIS A 188 -4.79 11.39 -17.11
N ARG A 189 -5.00 12.65 -16.71
CA ARG A 189 -5.44 13.69 -17.64
C ARG A 189 -4.43 13.97 -18.76
N ARG A 190 -3.14 13.78 -18.49
CA ARG A 190 -2.05 14.05 -19.45
C ARG A 190 -1.74 12.85 -20.34
N TYR A 191 -1.71 11.65 -19.76
CA TYR A 191 -1.18 10.45 -20.43
C TYR A 191 -2.19 9.29 -20.48
N GLY A 192 -3.43 9.52 -20.06
CA GLY A 192 -4.42 8.47 -19.84
C GLY A 192 -4.98 7.83 -21.11
N SER A 193 -5.15 6.51 -21.03
CA SER A 193 -5.93 5.68 -21.95
C SER A 193 -7.26 5.23 -21.33
N ASN A 194 -8.16 4.62 -22.12
CA ASN A 194 -9.38 4.00 -21.61
C ASN A 194 -9.09 2.90 -20.56
N TYR A 195 -8.02 2.13 -20.74
CA TYR A 195 -7.59 1.12 -19.77
C TYR A 195 -7.13 1.75 -18.46
N SER A 196 -6.28 2.79 -18.52
CA SER A 196 -5.84 3.51 -17.31
C SER A 196 -7.01 4.16 -16.57
N ARG A 197 -8.05 4.62 -17.28
CA ARG A 197 -9.27 5.17 -16.66
C ARG A 197 -10.00 4.11 -15.87
N MET A 198 -10.17 2.92 -16.44
CA MET A 198 -10.79 1.79 -15.77
C MET A 198 -10.00 1.41 -14.51
N TYR A 199 -8.67 1.29 -14.59
CA TYR A 199 -7.84 0.98 -13.43
C TYR A 199 -7.91 2.05 -12.34
N LEU A 200 -7.93 3.33 -12.73
CA LEU A 200 -8.08 4.44 -11.77
C LEU A 200 -9.44 4.36 -11.04
N VAL A 201 -10.54 4.16 -11.78
CA VAL A 201 -11.88 4.01 -11.19
C VAL A 201 -11.93 2.81 -10.25
N LEU A 202 -11.42 1.65 -10.68
CA LEU A 202 -11.37 0.44 -9.85
C LEU A 202 -10.50 0.62 -8.60
N GLY A 203 -9.37 1.33 -8.71
CA GLY A 203 -8.51 1.68 -7.59
C GLY A 203 -9.19 2.60 -6.58
N VAL A 204 -9.89 3.65 -7.05
CA VAL A 204 -10.65 4.57 -6.20
C VAL A 204 -11.83 3.86 -5.54
N LEU A 205 -12.59 3.05 -6.28
CA LEU A 205 -13.69 2.25 -5.72
C LEU A 205 -13.19 1.27 -4.65
N SER A 206 -12.04 0.65 -4.89
CA SER A 206 -11.36 -0.21 -3.91
C SER A 206 -10.95 0.59 -2.67
N CYS A 207 -10.38 1.79 -2.82
CA CYS A 207 -10.02 2.66 -1.70
C CYS A 207 -11.24 3.08 -0.87
N VAL A 208 -12.33 3.49 -1.53
CA VAL A 208 -13.59 3.82 -0.86
C VAL A 208 -14.16 2.60 -0.16
N GLY A 209 -14.12 1.42 -0.80
CA GLY A 209 -14.54 0.15 -0.20
C GLY A 209 -13.74 -0.17 1.06
N PHE A 210 -12.42 -0.02 1.02
CA PHE A 210 -11.54 -0.19 2.19
C PHE A 210 -11.98 0.70 3.35
N VAL A 211 -12.20 1.99 3.11
CA VAL A 211 -12.60 2.93 4.18
C VAL A 211 -14.02 2.62 4.69
N VAL A 212 -15.00 2.51 3.80
CA VAL A 212 -16.42 2.36 4.17
C VAL A 212 -16.66 1.03 4.88
N LEU A 213 -16.12 -0.08 4.37
CA LEU A 213 -16.33 -1.40 4.97
C LEU A 213 -15.62 -1.52 6.33
N LYS A 214 -14.49 -0.83 6.51
CA LYS A 214 -13.81 -0.73 7.81
C LYS A 214 -14.63 0.07 8.82
N LEU A 215 -15.13 1.25 8.43
CA LEU A 215 -15.95 2.10 9.32
C LEU A 215 -17.29 1.47 9.69
N CYS A 216 -17.89 0.73 8.76
CA CYS A 216 -19.18 0.09 8.94
C CYS A 216 -19.08 -1.36 9.47
N ASP A 217 -17.90 -1.85 9.84
CA ASP A 217 -17.68 -3.28 10.16
C ASP A 217 -18.69 -3.85 11.17
N HIS A 218 -18.83 -3.18 12.33
CA HIS A 218 -19.79 -3.60 13.36
C HIS A 218 -21.26 -3.46 12.95
N GLN A 219 -21.59 -2.50 12.07
CA GLN A 219 -22.96 -2.34 11.57
C GLN A 219 -23.29 -3.45 10.56
N LEU A 220 -22.33 -3.79 9.71
CA LEU A 220 -22.45 -4.83 8.70
C LEU A 220 -22.53 -6.21 9.34
N ALA A 221 -21.84 -6.45 10.45
CA ALA A 221 -21.88 -7.71 11.21
C ALA A 221 -23.29 -8.19 11.63
N ARG A 222 -24.32 -7.34 11.53
CA ARG A 222 -25.74 -7.71 11.72
C ARG A 222 -26.28 -8.61 10.61
N TRP A 223 -25.67 -8.60 9.43
CA TRP A 223 -26.11 -9.31 8.24
C TRP A 223 -25.34 -10.64 8.13
N HIS A 224 -26.02 -11.73 7.76
CA HIS A 224 -25.46 -13.08 7.78
C HIS A 224 -24.16 -13.25 6.96
N LEU A 225 -24.03 -12.52 5.84
CA LEU A 225 -22.80 -12.52 5.04
C LEU A 225 -21.58 -12.02 5.84
N PHE A 226 -21.79 -10.98 6.65
CA PHE A 226 -20.76 -10.29 7.43
C PHE A 226 -20.52 -10.89 8.82
N GLN A 227 -21.30 -11.90 9.22
CA GLN A 227 -21.05 -12.69 10.42
C GLN A 227 -19.89 -13.68 10.23
N ARG A 228 -19.61 -14.08 8.99
CA ARG A 228 -18.48 -14.98 8.65
C ARG A 228 -17.38 -14.26 7.89
N LEU A 229 -17.74 -13.43 6.91
CA LEU A 229 -16.80 -12.62 6.12
C LEU A 229 -17.01 -11.16 6.49
N THR A 230 -16.31 -10.71 7.51
CA THR A 230 -16.55 -9.42 8.17
C THR A 230 -16.32 -8.22 7.25
N GLY A 231 -16.84 -7.05 7.63
CA GLY A 231 -16.52 -5.81 6.93
C GLY A 231 -15.01 -5.53 6.96
N HIS A 232 -14.32 -5.90 8.04
CA HIS A 232 -12.87 -5.87 8.12
C HIS A 232 -12.20 -6.81 7.09
N PHE A 233 -12.71 -8.03 6.91
CA PHE A 233 -12.20 -8.91 5.86
C PHE A 233 -12.38 -8.30 4.47
N TRP A 234 -13.59 -7.85 4.13
CA TRP A 234 -13.87 -7.27 2.82
C TRP A 234 -13.13 -5.95 2.59
N SER A 235 -12.95 -5.12 3.62
CA SER A 235 -12.15 -3.90 3.52
C SER A 235 -10.70 -4.22 3.15
N LYS A 236 -10.14 -5.29 3.71
CA LYS A 236 -8.79 -5.75 3.35
C LYS A 236 -8.72 -6.41 1.97
N VAL A 237 -9.76 -7.09 1.50
CA VAL A 237 -9.87 -7.49 0.08
C VAL A 237 -9.79 -6.25 -0.80
N CYS A 238 -10.54 -5.21 -0.47
CA CYS A 238 -10.49 -3.94 -1.18
C CYS A 238 -9.10 -3.29 -1.13
N ASP A 239 -8.36 -3.37 -0.02
CA ASP A 239 -7.00 -2.85 0.06
C ASP A 239 -6.01 -3.62 -0.85
N VAL A 240 -6.09 -4.96 -0.88
CA VAL A 240 -5.30 -5.78 -1.82
C VAL A 240 -5.64 -5.43 -3.29
N LEU A 241 -6.92 -5.24 -3.60
CA LEU A 241 -7.35 -4.82 -4.94
C LEU A 241 -6.87 -3.40 -5.26
N GLN A 242 -6.89 -2.49 -4.30
CA GLN A 242 -6.37 -1.13 -4.45
C GLN A 242 -4.89 -1.16 -4.85
N PHE A 243 -4.06 -1.95 -4.17
CA PHE A 243 -2.68 -2.17 -4.58
C PHE A 243 -2.58 -2.68 -6.02
N HIS A 244 -3.34 -3.73 -6.34
CA HIS A 244 -3.30 -4.34 -7.67
C HIS A 244 -3.68 -3.35 -8.78
N PHE A 245 -4.74 -2.57 -8.58
CA PHE A 245 -5.18 -1.56 -9.55
C PHE A 245 -4.22 -0.38 -9.62
N ALA A 246 -3.56 0.01 -8.52
CA ALA A 246 -2.49 1.00 -8.54
C ALA A 246 -1.31 0.53 -9.40
N PHE A 247 -0.89 -0.73 -9.30
CA PHE A 247 0.12 -1.29 -10.20
C PHE A 247 -0.33 -1.27 -11.66
N LEU A 248 -1.54 -1.75 -11.95
CA LEU A 248 -2.08 -1.77 -13.32
C LEU A 248 -2.14 -0.36 -13.91
N PHE A 249 -2.58 0.62 -13.12
CA PHE A 249 -2.64 2.03 -13.51
C PHE A 249 -1.25 2.58 -13.82
N LEU A 250 -0.31 2.49 -12.88
CA LEU A 250 1.03 3.08 -12.99
C LEU A 250 1.86 2.41 -14.09
N THR A 251 1.78 1.08 -14.21
CA THR A 251 2.49 0.36 -15.28
C THR A 251 1.91 0.63 -16.66
N ASN A 252 0.58 0.74 -16.79
CA ASN A 252 -0.06 1.10 -18.07
C ASN A 252 0.30 2.51 -18.52
N LEU A 253 0.29 3.50 -17.62
CA LEU A 253 0.66 4.87 -17.94
C LEU A 253 2.13 5.00 -18.37
N ASN A 254 3.02 4.26 -17.71
CA ASN A 254 4.44 4.23 -18.06
C ASN A 254 4.66 3.73 -19.49
N THR A 255 3.88 2.73 -19.93
CA THR A 255 3.89 2.27 -21.33
C THR A 255 3.28 3.31 -22.29
N CYS A 256 2.19 3.99 -21.90
CA CYS A 256 1.52 4.99 -22.75
C CYS A 256 2.32 6.28 -22.95
N GLN A 257 3.07 6.74 -21.94
CA GLN A 257 3.94 7.92 -22.06
C GLN A 257 4.99 7.78 -23.16
N GLN A 258 5.39 6.54 -23.47
CA GLN A 258 6.47 6.22 -24.40
C GLN A 258 5.99 5.94 -25.84
N LEU A 259 4.69 5.79 -26.06
CA LEU A 259 4.13 5.74 -27.42
C LEU A 259 3.97 7.19 -27.91
N PRO A 260 4.64 7.61 -29.00
CA PRO A 260 4.38 8.91 -29.57
C PRO A 260 2.89 8.98 -29.95
N PRO A 261 2.23 10.15 -29.79
CA PRO A 261 0.87 10.29 -30.29
C PRO A 261 0.88 10.00 -31.79
N GLU A 262 0.15 8.96 -32.22
CA GLU A 262 -0.19 8.79 -33.63
C GLU A 262 -0.87 10.08 -34.09
N GLY A 263 -0.17 10.85 -34.93
CA GLY A 263 -0.73 12.05 -35.55
C GLY A 263 0.06 13.32 -35.26
N LYS A 264 1.22 13.44 -35.89
CA LYS A 264 1.60 14.60 -36.73
C LYS A 264 2.84 14.23 -37.54
N MET A 265 2.61 13.57 -38.67
CA MET A 265 3.52 13.72 -39.81
C MET A 265 3.35 15.15 -40.31
N HIS A 266 4.40 15.95 -40.19
CA HIS A 266 4.62 17.15 -40.98
C HIS A 266 5.94 16.99 -41.72
#